data_AF-A0A0E3QRJ7-F1
#
_entry.id   AF-A0A0E3QRJ7-F1
#
_cell.length_a   1.000
_cell.length_b   1.000
_cell.length_c   1.000
_cell.angle_alpha   90.00
_cell.angle_beta   90.00
_cell.angle_gamma   90.00
#
_symmetry.space_group_name_H-M   'P 1'
#
loop_
_entity.id
_entity.type
_entity.pdbx_description
1 polymer ?
#
loop_
_entity_poly.entity_id
_entity_poly.type
_entity_poly.pdbx_seq_one_letter_code
_entity_poly.pdbx_strand_id
1 'polypeptide(L)'
;MHIYTVAGTYTVNLTASNEYGMNSTSVIINVFENMPFPGYTNPPKDIDHDGFYEDINGDGNVDFDDVVAYYTNMYWMKTNVPVALFDYNNNNIIDFDDVVILYKISKEG
;
A
#
# COMPACT_ATOMS: atom_id res chain seq x y z
N MET A 1 -2.13 -1.27 -21.89
CA MET A 1 -2.11 -1.35 -20.42
C MET A 1 -1.13 -2.46 -20.05
N HIS A 2 -0.09 -2.15 -19.27
CA HIS A 2 0.79 -3.17 -18.69
C HIS A 2 0.33 -3.44 -17.26
N ILE A 3 0.19 -4.71 -16.90
CA ILE A 3 -0.20 -5.14 -15.56
C ILE A 3 0.97 -5.95 -15.00
N TYR A 4 1.45 -5.57 -13.81
CA TYR A 4 2.49 -6.29 -13.09
C TYR A 4 1.82 -7.09 -11.98
N THR A 5 1.65 -8.40 -12.18
CA THR A 5 0.88 -9.27 -11.27
C THR A 5 1.73 -10.07 -10.30
N VAL A 6 3.06 -10.00 -10.42
CA VAL A 6 4.00 -10.74 -9.57
C VAL A 6 4.79 -9.73 -8.75
N ALA A 7 5.01 -10.02 -7.48
CA ALA A 7 5.85 -9.19 -6.63
C ALA A 7 7.28 -9.15 -7.18
N GLY A 8 7.90 -7.97 -7.16
CA GLY A 8 9.24 -7.79 -7.69
C GLY A 8 9.53 -6.37 -8.12
N THR A 9 10.80 -6.15 -8.46
CA THR A 9 11.29 -4.87 -8.96
C THR A 9 11.31 -4.92 -10.48
N TYR A 10 10.55 -4.04 -11.12
CA TYR A 10 10.47 -3.91 -12.57
C TYR A 10 11.16 -2.64 -13.01
N THR A 11 12.05 -2.74 -14.00
CA THR A 11 12.63 -1.58 -14.68
C THR A 11 11.86 -1.32 -15.95
N VAL A 12 11.16 -0.19 -15.99
CA VAL A 12 10.44 0.27 -17.18
C VAL A 12 11.31 1.27 -17.92
N ASN A 13 11.75 0.92 -19.12
CA ASN A 13 12.48 1.83 -20.00
C ASN A 13 11.52 2.48 -21.01
N LEU A 14 11.47 3.81 -20.99
CA LEU A 14 10.79 4.62 -21.99
C LEU A 14 11.83 5.15 -22.98
N THR A 15 11.72 4.75 -24.24
CA THR A 15 12.57 5.21 -25.33
C THR A 15 11.77 6.08 -26.29
N ALA A 16 12.26 7.29 -26.56
CA ALA A 16 11.72 8.21 -27.56
C ALA A 16 12.73 8.40 -28.70
N SER A 17 12.28 8.32 -29.94
CA SER A 17 13.14 8.50 -31.13
C SER A 17 12.52 9.44 -32.16
N ASN A 18 13.37 10.18 -32.85
CA ASN A 18 13.04 11.01 -34.03
C ASN A 18 14.08 10.79 -35.14
N GLU A 19 13.96 11.52 -36.25
CA GLU A 19 14.89 11.41 -37.40
C GLU A 19 16.36 11.76 -37.06
N TYR A 20 16.60 12.41 -35.91
CA TYR A 20 17.93 12.86 -35.48
C TYR A 20 18.52 12.03 -34.34
N GLY A 21 17.81 11.03 -33.82
CA GLY A 21 18.33 10.13 -32.80
C GLY A 21 17.27 9.60 -31.83
N MET A 22 17.76 9.04 -30.73
CA MET A 22 16.97 8.35 -29.73
C MET A 22 17.48 8.71 -28.33
N ASN A 23 16.55 8.92 -27.40
CA ASN A 23 16.86 9.05 -25.98
C ASN A 23 15.98 8.11 -25.16
N SER A 24 16.47 7.66 -24.01
CA SER A 24 15.71 6.80 -23.11
C SER A 24 15.79 7.26 -21.66
N THR A 25 14.74 7.00 -20.90
CA THR A 25 14.68 7.16 -19.45
C THR A 25 14.14 5.88 -18.82
N SER A 26 14.49 5.61 -17.56
CA SER A 26 14.02 4.41 -16.85
C SER A 26 13.42 4.76 -15.50
N VAL A 27 12.35 4.06 -15.15
CA VAL A 27 11.67 4.15 -13.85
C VAL A 27 11.64 2.76 -13.21
N ILE A 28 11.81 2.71 -11.89
CA ILE A 28 11.70 1.50 -11.09
C ILE A 28 10.29 1.43 -10.51
N ILE A 29 9.64 0.27 -10.66
CA ILE A 29 8.36 -0.05 -10.03
C ILE A 29 8.60 -1.20 -9.05
N ASN A 30 8.23 -1.01 -7.79
CA ASN A 30 8.22 -2.08 -6.80
C ASN A 30 6.79 -2.59 -6.66
N VAL A 31 6.58 -3.86 -7.01
CA VAL A 31 5.31 -4.55 -6.82
C VAL A 31 5.43 -5.41 -5.57
N PHE A 32 4.50 -5.24 -4.65
CA PHE A 32 4.48 -5.98 -3.39
C PHE A 32 3.43 -7.08 -3.45
N GLU A 33 3.71 -8.18 -2.76
CA GLU A 33 2.71 -9.21 -2.54
C GLU A 33 1.74 -8.71 -1.46
N ASN A 34 0.48 -8.52 -1.84
CA ASN A 34 -0.56 -8.14 -0.90
C ASN A 34 -1.02 -9.39 -0.12
N MET A 35 -0.33 -9.69 0.97
CA MET A 35 -0.60 -10.85 1.83
C MET A 35 -1.47 -10.50 3.04
N PRO A 36 -2.27 -11.44 3.57
CA PRO A 36 -2.97 -11.26 4.83
C PRO A 36 -2.01 -10.94 5.99
N PHE A 37 -2.46 -10.09 6.90
CA PHE A 37 -1.71 -9.81 8.12
C PHE A 37 -1.72 -11.04 9.05
N PRO A 38 -0.72 -11.20 9.92
CA PRO A 38 -0.71 -12.27 10.91
C PRO A 38 -2.02 -12.34 11.70
N GLY A 39 -2.67 -13.51 11.70
CA GLY A 39 -3.96 -13.72 12.36
C GLY A 39 -5.19 -13.50 11.47
N TYR A 40 -5.01 -13.01 10.24
CA TYR A 40 -6.07 -12.77 9.27
C TYR A 40 -5.92 -13.67 8.05
N THR A 41 -7.01 -13.88 7.31
CA THR A 41 -7.03 -14.74 6.12
C THR A 41 -7.13 -13.98 4.81
N ASN A 42 -7.63 -12.75 4.85
CA ASN A 42 -7.80 -11.91 3.69
C ASN A 42 -6.72 -10.82 3.67
N PRO A 43 -6.20 -10.44 2.49
CA PRO A 43 -5.26 -9.35 2.39
C PRO A 43 -5.97 -8.00 2.57
N PRO A 44 -5.23 -6.97 3.03
CA PRO A 44 -5.76 -5.62 3.12
C PRO A 44 -6.33 -5.11 1.79
N LYS A 45 -7.29 -4.19 1.84
CA LYS A 45 -7.84 -3.52 0.65
C LYS A 45 -7.89 -2.00 0.80
N ASP A 46 -7.67 -1.34 -0.33
CA ASP A 46 -7.98 0.06 -0.58
C ASP A 46 -9.43 0.12 -1.07
N ILE A 47 -10.33 0.68 -0.25
CA ILE A 47 -11.77 0.67 -0.54
C ILE A 47 -12.17 1.85 -1.43
N ASP A 48 -11.60 3.03 -1.17
CA ASP A 48 -11.95 4.27 -1.87
C ASP A 48 -11.01 4.60 -3.05
N HIS A 49 -9.99 3.78 -3.27
CA HIS A 49 -9.00 3.84 -4.34
C HIS A 49 -8.11 5.08 -4.29
N ASP A 50 -7.83 5.61 -3.09
CA ASP A 50 -6.97 6.77 -2.89
C ASP A 50 -5.47 6.40 -2.77
N GLY A 51 -5.16 5.10 -2.70
CA GLY A 51 -3.81 4.56 -2.59
C GLY A 51 -3.39 4.20 -1.17
N PHE A 52 -4.23 4.47 -0.17
CA PHE A 52 -4.10 3.95 1.18
C PHE A 52 -4.97 2.70 1.35
N TYR A 53 -4.66 1.88 2.34
CA TYR A 53 -5.40 0.64 2.61
C TYR A 53 -6.09 0.78 3.96
N GLU A 54 -7.41 0.85 3.99
CA GLU A 54 -8.21 1.07 5.20
C GLU A 54 -8.85 -0.22 5.73
N ASP A 55 -9.21 -1.14 4.83
CA ASP A 55 -9.73 -2.49 5.16
C ASP A 55 -8.53 -3.40 5.45
N ILE A 56 -7.99 -3.32 6.67
CA ILE A 56 -6.77 -4.01 7.09
C ILE A 56 -7.02 -5.51 7.27
N ASN A 57 -8.19 -5.88 7.80
CA ASN A 57 -8.52 -7.28 8.04
C ASN A 57 -9.02 -8.01 6.77
N GLY A 58 -9.31 -7.25 5.70
CA GLY A 58 -9.73 -7.72 4.40
C GLY A 58 -11.19 -8.23 4.36
N ASP A 59 -12.05 -7.85 5.30
CA ASP A 59 -13.44 -8.29 5.37
C ASP A 59 -14.40 -7.49 4.46
N GLY A 60 -13.93 -6.37 3.91
CA GLY A 60 -14.66 -5.54 2.96
C GLY A 60 -15.41 -4.36 3.58
N ASN A 61 -15.23 -4.11 4.88
CA ASN A 61 -15.69 -2.91 5.56
C ASN A 61 -14.48 -2.11 6.08
N VAL A 62 -14.70 -0.83 6.37
CA VAL A 62 -13.70 0.02 7.04
C VAL A 62 -14.25 0.35 8.42
N ASP A 63 -13.83 -0.38 9.45
CA ASP A 63 -14.42 -0.31 10.78
C ASP A 63 -13.38 -0.44 11.91
N PHE A 64 -13.86 -0.66 13.15
CA PHE A 64 -12.98 -0.70 14.31
C PHE A 64 -12.08 -1.96 14.34
N ASP A 65 -12.48 -3.05 13.69
CA ASP A 65 -11.68 -4.26 13.61
C ASP A 65 -10.41 -4.02 12.77
N ASP A 66 -10.44 -3.09 11.81
CA ASP A 66 -9.26 -2.65 11.07
C ASP A 66 -8.25 -1.89 11.93
N VAL A 67 -8.76 -1.01 12.80
CA VAL A 67 -7.94 -0.28 13.78
C VAL A 67 -7.22 -1.28 14.70
N VAL A 68 -7.94 -2.31 15.15
CA VAL A 68 -7.37 -3.38 15.99
C VAL A 68 -6.34 -4.19 15.20
N ALA A 69 -6.63 -4.53 13.94
CA ALA A 69 -5.73 -5.29 13.07
C ALA A 69 -4.41 -4.54 12.82
N TYR A 70 -4.50 -3.25 12.51
CA TYR A 70 -3.34 -2.36 12.31
C TYR A 70 -2.50 -2.30 13.58
N TYR A 71 -3.12 -1.94 14.72
CA TYR A 71 -2.40 -1.78 15.99
C TYR A 71 -1.73 -3.08 16.43
N THR A 72 -2.42 -4.21 16.30
CA THR A 72 -1.91 -5.54 16.67
C THR A 72 -0.69 -5.94 15.82
N ASN A 73 -0.69 -5.57 14.54
CA ASN A 73 0.36 -5.93 13.59
C ASN A 73 1.39 -4.83 13.34
N MET A 74 1.32 -3.69 14.02
CA MET A 74 2.15 -2.50 13.75
C MET A 74 3.67 -2.81 13.72
N TYR A 75 4.15 -3.68 14.61
CA TYR A 75 5.56 -4.10 14.61
C TYR A 75 5.94 -4.95 13.39
N TRP A 76 5.04 -5.82 12.96
CA TRP A 76 5.23 -6.65 11.77
C TRP A 76 5.18 -5.79 10.51
N MET A 77 4.22 -4.88 10.42
CA MET A 77 4.02 -3.98 9.28
C MET A 77 5.29 -3.20 8.94
N LYS A 78 5.97 -2.61 9.94
CA LYS A 78 7.21 -1.85 9.78
C LYS A 78 8.31 -2.51 8.93
N THR A 79 8.27 -3.83 8.80
CA THR A 79 9.29 -4.60 8.05
C THR A 79 8.73 -5.46 6.91
N ASN A 80 7.40 -5.60 6.81
CA ASN A 80 6.77 -6.53 5.87
C ASN A 80 5.84 -5.86 4.85
N VAL A 81 5.49 -4.58 5.04
CA VAL A 81 4.61 -3.85 4.13
C VAL A 81 5.24 -2.53 3.67
N PRO A 82 4.79 -1.96 2.54
CA PRO A 82 5.24 -0.64 2.09
C PRO A 82 4.65 0.43 2.99
N VAL A 83 5.51 1.23 3.62
CA VAL A 83 5.08 2.33 4.52
C VAL A 83 4.09 3.27 3.83
N ALA A 84 4.34 3.62 2.56
CA ALA A 84 3.51 4.56 1.81
C ALA A 84 2.03 4.14 1.62
N LEU A 85 1.68 2.86 1.83
CA LEU A 85 0.29 2.39 1.73
C LEU A 85 -0.47 2.50 3.07
N PHE A 86 0.25 2.70 4.17
CA PHE A 86 -0.28 2.64 5.54
C PHE A 86 0.09 3.87 6.39
N ASP A 87 0.86 4.81 5.83
CA ASP A 87 1.30 6.07 6.45
C ASP A 87 0.29 7.19 6.16
N TYR A 88 -0.81 7.21 6.90
CA TYR A 88 -1.91 8.14 6.66
C TYR A 88 -1.57 9.58 7.04
N ASN A 89 -0.59 9.79 7.93
CA ASN A 89 -0.16 11.13 8.33
C ASN A 89 0.98 11.69 7.45
N ASN A 90 1.51 10.88 6.51
CA ASN A 90 2.60 11.20 5.59
C ASN A 90 3.92 11.58 6.28
N ASN A 91 4.23 10.96 7.42
CA ASN A 91 5.48 11.21 8.16
C ASN A 91 6.62 10.23 7.79
N ASN A 92 6.39 9.33 6.84
CA ASN A 92 7.26 8.27 6.33
C ASN A 92 7.59 7.17 7.35
N ILE A 93 6.80 7.01 8.42
CA ILE A 93 6.94 5.92 9.38
C ILE A 93 5.56 5.35 9.73
N ILE A 94 5.51 4.03 9.96
CA ILE A 94 4.33 3.40 10.55
C ILE A 94 4.37 3.64 12.06
N ASP A 95 3.42 4.40 12.60
CA ASP A 95 3.36 4.72 14.02
C ASP A 95 1.93 4.84 14.57
N PHE A 96 1.80 5.39 15.78
CA PHE A 96 0.51 5.52 16.45
C PHE A 96 -0.36 6.62 15.87
N ASP A 97 0.23 7.64 15.25
CA ASP A 97 -0.55 8.71 14.63
C ASP A 97 -1.33 8.18 13.41
N ASP A 98 -0.79 7.18 12.70
CA ASP A 98 -1.51 6.44 11.66
C ASP A 98 -2.74 5.73 12.21
N VAL A 99 -2.59 5.03 13.34
CA VAL A 99 -3.70 4.33 14.02
C VAL A 99 -4.82 5.32 14.40
N VAL A 100 -4.43 6.51 14.86
CA VAL A 100 -5.38 7.57 15.22
C VAL A 100 -6.12 8.11 14.00
N ILE A 101 -5.49 8.18 12.84
CA ILE A 101 -6.14 8.60 11.59
C ILE A 101 -7.07 7.50 11.09
N LEU A 102 -6.61 6.23 11.04
CA LEU A 102 -7.44 5.10 10.65
C LEU A 102 -8.71 5.00 11.52
N TYR A 103 -8.58 5.22 12.83
CA TYR A 103 -9.73 5.28 13.74
C TYR A 103 -10.73 6.40 13.42
N LYS A 104 -10.29 7.54 12.86
CA LYS A 104 -11.21 8.60 12.43
C LYS A 104 -11.93 8.19 11.15
N ILE A 105 -11.18 7.62 10.19
CA ILE A 105 -11.74 7.11 8.93
C ILE A 105 -12.81 6.05 9.23
N SER A 106 -12.53 5.12 10.13
CA SER A 106 -13.44 4.04 10.54
C SER A 106 -14.71 4.51 11.27
N LYS A 107 -14.83 5.80 11.58
CA LYS A 107 -16.03 6.41 12.17
C LYS A 107 -16.87 7.19 11.17
N GLU A 108 -16.29 7.53 10.03
CA GLU A 108 -16.89 8.37 9.00
C GLU A 108 -17.44 7.54 7.83
N GLY A 109 -17.01 6.26 7.70
CA GLY A 109 -17.61 5.25 6.82
C GLY A 109 -18.91 4.65 7.38
#